data_AF-A0A952LV51-F1
#
_entry.id   AF-A0A952LV51-F1
#
_cell.length_a   1.000
_cell.length_b   1.000
_cell.length_c   1.000
_cell.angle_alpha   90.00
_cell.angle_beta   90.00
_cell.angle_gamma   90.00
#
_symmetry.space_group_name_H-M   'P 1'
#
loop_
_entity.id
_entity.type
_entity.pdbx_description
1 polymer ?
#
loop_
_entity_poly.entity_id
_entity_poly.type
_entity_poly.pdbx_seq_one_letter_code
_entity_poly.pdbx_strand_id
1 'polypeptide(L)'
;QELFVYMLTKDGRVETTNYRTTKIPTGQDIPLYVKEEFGDFYKAMFSQQVKKDGMHAVYLEYAWNMNNCDPCAADPLSKEELRELGVFWVQPPPELQKPVPFRNGRRIMPPRRPWPGGAQPVFVTRLHLRYNAANFPEDLKFQETKDRSNFQGRYVLRHPWKGESSCEAATRYRQGLPKKFDKQAQNLAHLTGWDITNIRTKMAANGQGVDGGDSPVNPLPWYQQLWGQQNTAPGNTLNPNPGGQPPTQLPNPMEWFQQLWAPPAK
;
A
#
# COMPACT_ATOMS: atom_id res chain seq x y z
N GLN A 1 4.53 -24.41 11.84
CA GLN A 1 5.75 -23.61 11.55
C GLN A 1 5.43 -22.60 10.48
N GLU A 2 6.02 -21.40 10.50
CA GLU A 2 5.88 -20.45 9.37
C GLU A 2 6.97 -20.75 8.34
N LEU A 3 6.59 -20.79 7.06
CA LEU A 3 7.49 -21.03 5.93
C LEU A 3 7.33 -19.89 4.93
N PHE A 4 8.44 -19.24 4.61
CA PHE A 4 8.54 -18.22 3.56
C PHE A 4 9.31 -18.80 2.38
N VAL A 5 8.75 -18.66 1.18
CA VAL A 5 9.36 -19.13 -0.06
C VAL A 5 9.56 -17.95 -0.99
N TYR A 6 10.81 -17.69 -1.36
CA TYR A 6 11.17 -16.67 -2.33
C TYR A 6 11.58 -17.36 -3.63
N MET A 7 10.97 -16.95 -4.72
CA MET A 7 11.21 -17.50 -6.05
C MET A 7 11.57 -16.39 -7.00
N LEU A 8 12.68 -16.60 -7.71
CA LEU A 8 13.22 -15.72 -8.72
C LEU A 8 13.08 -16.42 -10.06
N THR A 9 12.38 -15.79 -11.00
CA THR A 9 12.00 -16.40 -12.28
C THR A 9 12.22 -15.43 -13.45
N LYS A 10 12.19 -15.94 -14.68
CA LYS A 10 12.39 -15.13 -15.89
C LYS A 10 11.06 -14.60 -16.42
N ASP A 11 10.04 -15.44 -16.39
CA ASP A 11 8.86 -15.25 -17.22
C ASP A 11 7.66 -14.76 -16.44
N GLY A 12 7.45 -15.19 -15.20
CA GLY A 12 6.31 -14.76 -14.39
C GLY A 12 6.24 -15.33 -12.98
N ARG A 13 5.07 -15.15 -12.35
CA ARG A 13 4.79 -15.58 -10.98
C ARG A 13 4.92 -17.09 -10.84
N VAL A 14 5.32 -17.54 -9.64
CA VAL A 14 5.24 -18.95 -9.23
C VAL A 14 4.00 -19.19 -8.37
N GLU A 15 3.35 -20.33 -8.58
CA GLU A 15 2.23 -20.80 -7.78
C GLU A 15 2.38 -22.30 -7.47
N THR A 16 1.66 -22.76 -6.45
CA THR A 16 1.63 -24.17 -6.08
C THR A 16 0.64 -24.93 -6.94
N THR A 17 1.00 -26.16 -7.34
CA THR A 17 0.14 -27.01 -8.17
C THR A 17 -0.72 -27.97 -7.35
N ASN A 18 -0.26 -28.36 -6.16
CA ASN A 18 -0.96 -29.31 -5.28
C ASN A 18 -1.64 -28.67 -4.07
N TYR A 19 -1.48 -27.36 -3.87
CA TYR A 19 -2.18 -26.58 -2.85
C TYR A 19 -2.71 -25.30 -3.46
N ARG A 20 -3.79 -24.74 -2.91
CA ARG A 20 -4.36 -23.50 -3.42
C ARG A 20 -3.44 -22.33 -3.07
N THR A 21 -2.91 -21.66 -4.10
CA THR A 21 -2.30 -20.33 -3.93
C THR A 21 -3.39 -19.26 -3.89
N THR A 22 -3.41 -18.41 -2.85
CA THR A 22 -4.37 -17.32 -2.69
C THR A 22 -3.66 -16.01 -2.35
N LYS A 23 -4.25 -14.88 -2.72
CA LYS A 23 -3.69 -13.56 -2.42
C LYS A 23 -3.99 -13.19 -0.97
N ILE A 24 -3.00 -12.61 -0.27
CA ILE A 24 -3.24 -12.01 1.04
C ILE A 24 -4.23 -10.84 0.90
N PRO A 25 -5.12 -10.58 1.88
CA PRO A 25 -5.96 -9.39 1.88
C PRO A 25 -5.14 -8.12 1.66
N THR A 26 -5.64 -7.20 0.83
CA THR A 26 -4.93 -5.98 0.43
C THR A 26 -5.91 -4.85 0.12
N GLY A 27 -5.43 -3.61 0.14
CA GLY A 27 -6.17 -2.41 -0.25
C GLY A 27 -7.15 -1.86 0.80
N GLN A 28 -7.18 -2.45 2.01
CA GLN A 28 -8.15 -2.04 3.03
C GLN A 28 -7.68 -0.83 3.83
N ASP A 29 -8.60 0.10 4.04
CA ASP A 29 -8.43 1.22 4.95
C ASP A 29 -8.46 0.72 6.39
N ILE A 30 -7.38 0.96 7.14
CA ILE A 30 -7.24 0.57 8.54
C ILE A 30 -6.91 1.80 9.41
N PRO A 31 -7.13 1.73 10.74
CA PRO A 31 -6.83 2.83 11.64
C PRO A 31 -5.36 3.23 11.65
N LEU A 32 -5.09 4.52 11.89
CA LEU A 32 -3.75 5.12 11.86
C LEU A 32 -2.81 4.51 12.91
N TYR A 33 -3.31 4.20 14.10
CA TYR A 33 -2.48 3.64 15.19
C TYR A 33 -1.85 2.29 14.80
N VAL A 34 -2.41 1.58 13.82
CA VAL A 34 -1.86 0.31 13.33
C VAL A 34 -0.47 0.48 12.72
N LYS A 35 -0.08 1.70 12.32
CA LYS A 35 1.28 2.00 11.89
C LYS A 35 2.34 1.56 12.91
N GLU A 36 2.12 1.88 14.18
CA GLU A 36 3.07 1.57 15.26
C GLU A 36 2.94 0.10 15.73
N GLU A 37 1.81 -0.54 15.45
CA GLU A 37 1.51 -1.94 15.81
C GLU A 37 1.50 -2.89 14.60
N PHE A 38 2.16 -2.51 13.49
CA PHE A 38 1.98 -3.20 12.20
C PHE A 38 2.38 -4.67 12.25
N GLY A 39 3.44 -5.00 13.00
CA GLY A 39 3.89 -6.38 13.16
C GLY A 39 2.83 -7.27 13.80
N ASP A 40 2.14 -6.78 14.83
CA ASP A 40 1.11 -7.54 15.54
C ASP A 40 -0.19 -7.61 14.74
N PHE A 41 -0.54 -6.51 14.06
CA PHE A 41 -1.60 -6.51 13.06
C PHE A 41 -1.36 -7.59 12.00
N TYR A 42 -0.16 -7.66 11.41
CA TYR A 42 0.13 -8.59 10.33
C TYR A 42 0.04 -10.04 10.79
N LYS A 43 0.60 -10.35 11.97
CA LYS A 43 0.51 -11.70 12.59
C LYS A 43 -0.95 -12.10 12.85
N ALA A 44 -1.77 -11.18 13.36
CA ALA A 44 -3.18 -11.43 13.64
C ALA A 44 -3.98 -11.63 12.34
N MET A 45 -3.79 -10.75 11.36
CA MET A 45 -4.41 -10.84 10.04
C MET A 45 -4.07 -12.15 9.34
N PHE A 46 -2.79 -12.51 9.31
CA PHE A 46 -2.34 -13.76 8.70
C PHE A 46 -2.93 -14.97 9.41
N SER A 47 -2.91 -14.98 10.75
CA SER A 47 -3.50 -16.07 11.53
C SER A 47 -5.01 -16.20 11.31
N GLN A 48 -5.72 -15.09 11.17
CA GLN A 48 -7.15 -15.10 10.87
C GLN A 48 -7.43 -15.59 9.45
N GLN A 49 -6.62 -15.19 8.47
CA GLN A 49 -6.74 -15.67 7.10
C GLN A 49 -6.47 -17.18 7.01
N VAL A 50 -5.39 -17.65 7.64
CA VAL A 50 -5.04 -19.07 7.74
C VAL A 50 -6.17 -19.91 8.35
N LYS A 51 -6.84 -19.41 9.40
CA LYS A 51 -8.02 -20.05 9.99
C LYS A 51 -9.20 -20.09 9.02
N LYS A 52 -9.49 -19.00 8.32
CA LYS A 52 -10.58 -18.91 7.33
C LYS A 52 -10.40 -19.91 6.19
N ASP A 53 -9.16 -20.12 5.75
CA ASP A 53 -8.82 -21.07 4.67
C ASP A 53 -8.53 -22.49 5.20
N GLY A 54 -8.87 -22.79 6.46
CA GLY A 54 -8.76 -24.13 7.02
C GLY A 54 -7.34 -24.67 7.13
N MET A 55 -6.31 -23.82 7.16
CA MET A 55 -4.89 -24.22 7.23
C MET A 55 -4.32 -24.93 5.98
N HIS A 56 -4.97 -24.84 4.81
CA HIS A 56 -4.53 -25.56 3.58
C HIS A 56 -4.02 -24.65 2.45
N ALA A 57 -3.99 -23.35 2.64
CA ALA A 57 -3.64 -22.39 1.59
C ALA A 57 -2.19 -21.91 1.69
N VAL A 58 -1.64 -21.56 0.51
CA VAL A 58 -0.36 -20.86 0.36
C VAL A 58 -0.65 -19.42 -0.06
N TYR A 59 -0.07 -18.46 0.64
CA TYR A 59 -0.41 -17.05 0.46
C TYR A 59 0.62 -16.34 -0.39
N LEU A 60 0.15 -15.76 -1.49
CA LEU A 60 0.91 -14.79 -2.25
C LEU A 60 0.92 -13.45 -1.51
N GLU A 61 2.10 -13.02 -1.08
CA GLU A 61 2.31 -11.73 -0.41
C GLU A 61 2.87 -10.68 -1.37
N TYR A 62 3.70 -11.12 -2.33
CA TYR A 62 4.38 -10.26 -3.29
C TYR A 62 4.62 -10.97 -4.62
N ALA A 63 4.35 -10.29 -5.73
CA ALA A 63 4.69 -10.68 -7.08
C ALA A 63 5.07 -9.42 -7.86
N TRP A 64 6.32 -9.26 -8.28
CA TRP A 64 6.71 -8.04 -9.01
C TRP A 64 7.89 -8.30 -9.95
N ASN A 65 7.85 -7.62 -11.10
CA ASN A 65 8.97 -7.61 -12.04
C ASN A 65 9.99 -6.52 -11.69
N MET A 66 11.19 -6.90 -11.30
CA MET A 66 12.27 -5.97 -10.93
C MET A 66 12.70 -5.04 -12.07
N ASN A 67 12.30 -5.33 -13.32
CA ASN A 67 12.56 -4.44 -14.46
C ASN A 67 11.80 -3.12 -14.43
N ASN A 68 10.60 -3.09 -13.84
CA ASN A 68 9.69 -1.96 -13.96
C ASN A 68 9.24 -1.50 -12.57
N CYS A 69 10.18 -0.88 -11.87
CA CYS A 69 10.00 -0.45 -10.51
C CYS A 69 10.22 1.06 -10.47
N ASP A 70 9.12 1.78 -10.72
CA ASP A 70 9.05 3.23 -10.68
C ASP A 70 7.81 3.64 -9.85
N PRO A 71 7.95 4.30 -8.69
CA PRO A 71 9.15 4.45 -7.86
C PRO A 71 9.38 3.22 -6.94
N CYS A 72 10.60 2.68 -6.91
CA CYS A 72 10.98 1.62 -5.98
C CYS A 72 11.14 2.12 -4.54
N ALA A 73 10.73 1.30 -3.58
CA ALA A 73 10.99 1.55 -2.15
C ALA A 73 12.46 1.35 -1.74
N ALA A 74 13.27 0.69 -2.58
CA ALA A 74 14.69 0.45 -2.36
C ALA A 74 15.42 0.22 -3.69
N ASP A 75 16.74 0.38 -3.69
CA ASP A 75 17.56 0.03 -4.85
C ASP A 75 17.40 -1.46 -5.21
N PRO A 76 17.27 -1.79 -6.51
CA PRO A 76 17.21 -3.17 -6.95
C PRO A 76 18.53 -3.88 -6.65
N LEU A 77 18.45 -5.19 -6.40
CA LEU A 77 19.63 -6.03 -6.21
C LEU A 77 20.58 -5.94 -7.41
N SER A 78 21.87 -5.90 -7.13
CA SER A 78 22.94 -5.99 -8.12
C SER A 78 22.93 -7.34 -8.84
N LYS A 79 23.61 -7.42 -9.98
CA LYS A 79 23.73 -8.67 -10.74
C LYS A 79 24.48 -9.74 -9.96
N GLU A 80 25.44 -9.31 -9.16
CA GLU A 80 26.26 -10.14 -8.29
C GLU A 80 25.39 -10.75 -7.18
N GLU A 81 24.61 -9.94 -6.46
CA GLU A 81 23.65 -10.39 -5.45
C GLU A 81 22.59 -11.34 -6.05
N LEU A 82 22.06 -11.02 -7.23
CA LEU A 82 21.12 -11.90 -7.92
C LEU A 82 21.73 -13.27 -8.24
N ARG A 83 23.01 -13.31 -8.63
CA ARG A 83 23.71 -14.59 -8.89
C ARG A 83 23.95 -15.40 -7.62
N GLU A 84 24.27 -14.74 -6.50
CA GLU A 84 24.36 -15.40 -5.19
C GLU A 84 23.02 -16.02 -4.78
N LEU A 85 21.91 -15.42 -5.18
CA LEU A 85 20.55 -15.95 -5.02
C LEU A 85 20.15 -16.99 -6.08
N GLY A 86 21.06 -17.42 -6.96
CA GLY A 86 20.82 -18.47 -7.96
C GLY A 86 20.32 -17.99 -9.32
N VAL A 87 20.30 -16.68 -9.58
CA VAL A 87 19.86 -16.09 -10.86
C VAL A 87 20.99 -16.14 -11.90
N PHE A 88 21.37 -17.34 -12.32
CA PHE A 88 22.55 -17.54 -13.17
C PHE A 88 22.37 -17.07 -14.63
N TRP A 89 21.14 -16.79 -15.05
CA TRP A 89 20.85 -16.28 -16.40
C TRP A 89 21.13 -14.79 -16.56
N VAL A 90 21.28 -14.06 -15.45
CA VAL A 90 21.76 -12.68 -15.48
C VAL A 90 23.28 -12.71 -15.61
N GLN A 91 23.78 -12.22 -16.74
CA GLN A 91 25.21 -12.12 -16.97
C GLN A 91 25.77 -10.87 -16.29
N PRO A 92 26.93 -10.96 -15.61
CA PRO A 92 27.64 -9.80 -15.13
C PRO A 92 27.91 -8.85 -16.31
N PRO A 93 28.06 -7.54 -16.08
CA PRO A 93 28.52 -6.65 -17.13
C PRO A 93 29.76 -7.28 -17.78
N PRO A 94 29.91 -7.24 -19.12
CA PRO A 94 31.16 -7.62 -19.73
C PRO A 94 32.28 -6.90 -18.97
N GLU A 95 33.23 -7.66 -18.45
CA GLU A 95 34.46 -7.14 -17.84
C GLU A 95 34.88 -5.93 -18.65
N LEU A 96 35.03 -4.76 -18.01
CA LEU A 96 35.49 -3.49 -18.56
C LEU A 96 36.13 -3.73 -19.93
N GLN A 97 35.36 -3.48 -21.01
CA GLN A 97 35.85 -3.70 -22.37
C GLN A 97 37.24 -3.07 -22.43
N LYS A 98 38.27 -3.91 -22.54
CA LYS A 98 39.64 -3.43 -22.75
C LYS A 98 39.55 -2.39 -23.87
N PRO A 99 40.17 -1.22 -23.73
CA PRO A 99 40.00 -0.12 -24.67
C PRO A 99 40.17 -0.66 -26.10
N VAL A 100 39.09 -0.64 -26.88
CA VAL A 100 39.12 -1.08 -28.27
C VAL A 100 39.91 -0.01 -29.06
N PRO A 101 41.04 -0.36 -29.70
CA PRO A 101 41.75 0.61 -30.52
C PRO A 101 40.88 0.95 -31.74
N PHE A 102 40.52 2.23 -31.86
CA PHE A 102 39.91 2.73 -33.09
C PHE A 102 40.94 2.68 -34.22
N ARG A 103 40.62 1.98 -35.30
CA ARG A 103 41.40 2.04 -36.54
C ARG A 103 41.30 3.47 -37.08
N ASN A 104 42.46 4.14 -37.21
CA ASN A 104 42.66 5.52 -37.70
C ASN A 104 42.57 6.69 -36.70
N GLY A 105 43.17 6.55 -35.52
CA GLY A 105 43.86 7.69 -34.88
C GLY A 105 43.04 8.67 -34.03
N ARG A 106 43.47 8.76 -32.76
CA ARG A 106 43.45 9.96 -31.88
C ARG A 106 42.16 10.44 -31.21
N ARG A 107 41.21 9.56 -30.87
CA ARG A 107 40.35 9.78 -29.68
C ARG A 107 40.13 8.46 -28.93
N ILE A 108 40.63 8.37 -27.69
CA ILE A 108 40.25 7.33 -26.74
C ILE A 108 38.87 7.72 -26.23
N MET A 109 37.81 6.99 -26.61
CA MET A 109 36.54 7.15 -25.90
C MET A 109 36.72 6.60 -24.48
N PRO A 110 36.34 7.34 -23.42
CA PRO A 110 36.24 6.74 -22.10
C PRO A 110 35.24 5.57 -22.18
N PRO A 111 35.50 4.44 -21.51
CA PRO A 111 34.54 3.35 -21.48
C PRO A 111 33.19 3.90 -21.05
N ARG A 112 32.12 3.59 -21.80
CA ARG A 112 30.75 3.82 -21.33
C ARG A 112 30.64 3.08 -20.00
N ARG A 113 30.62 3.81 -18.89
CA ARG A 113 30.35 3.22 -17.58
C ARG A 113 29.00 2.50 -17.72
N PRO A 114 28.93 1.18 -17.46
CA PRO A 114 27.65 0.52 -17.32
C PRO A 114 26.86 1.31 -16.29
N TRP A 115 25.68 1.81 -16.66
CA TRP A 115 24.78 2.42 -15.70
C TRP A 115 24.49 1.36 -14.62
N PRO A 116 24.83 1.59 -13.34
CA PRO A 116 24.41 0.70 -12.27
C PRO A 116 22.87 0.75 -12.24
N GLY A 117 22.22 -0.41 -12.31
CA GLY A 117 20.76 -0.48 -12.15
C GLY A 117 19.94 -0.58 -13.44
N GLY A 118 20.52 -1.09 -14.54
CA GLY A 118 19.68 -1.60 -15.63
C GLY A 118 18.68 -2.62 -15.07
N ALA A 119 17.40 -2.43 -15.37
CA ALA A 119 16.31 -3.38 -15.17
C ALA A 119 16.80 -4.83 -15.44
N GLN A 120 16.84 -5.68 -14.40
CA GLN A 120 17.16 -7.11 -14.53
C GLN A 120 15.86 -7.94 -14.71
N PRO A 121 15.75 -8.79 -15.75
CA PRO A 121 14.53 -9.54 -16.09
C PRO A 121 14.30 -10.67 -15.08
N VAL A 122 14.01 -10.28 -13.85
CA VAL A 122 13.79 -11.13 -12.70
C VAL A 122 12.41 -10.78 -12.16
N PHE A 123 11.55 -11.78 -12.14
CA PHE A 123 10.26 -11.72 -11.49
C PHE A 123 10.40 -12.35 -10.10
N VAL A 124 9.99 -11.61 -9.08
CA VAL A 124 10.08 -12.06 -7.68
C VAL A 124 8.70 -12.48 -7.23
N THR A 125 8.59 -13.68 -6.69
CA THR A 125 7.39 -14.16 -6.00
C THR A 125 7.73 -14.49 -4.54
N ARG A 126 6.95 -13.95 -3.60
CA ARG A 126 7.00 -14.29 -2.18
C ARG A 126 5.73 -15.02 -1.80
N LEU A 127 5.89 -16.28 -1.40
CA LEU A 127 4.84 -17.11 -0.82
C LEU A 127 5.07 -17.25 0.68
N HIS A 128 3.99 -17.30 1.45
CA HIS A 128 4.00 -17.52 2.89
C HIS A 128 2.93 -18.55 3.24
N LEU A 129 3.26 -19.51 4.10
CA LEU A 129 2.31 -20.50 4.58
C LEU A 129 2.62 -20.96 5.99
N ARG A 130 1.57 -21.41 6.69
CA ARG A 130 1.69 -22.07 7.98
C ARG A 130 1.73 -23.58 7.79
N TYR A 131 2.93 -24.12 7.68
CA TYR A 131 3.17 -25.54 7.44
C TYR A 131 2.90 -26.40 8.68
N ASN A 132 2.20 -27.53 8.45
CA ASN A 132 2.00 -28.61 9.42
C ASN A 132 1.70 -29.93 8.68
N ALA A 133 2.12 -31.06 9.25
CA ALA A 133 2.00 -32.37 8.59
C ALA A 133 0.55 -32.84 8.36
N ALA A 134 -0.40 -32.39 9.19
CA ALA A 134 -1.80 -32.78 9.05
C ALA A 134 -2.47 -32.18 7.81
N ASN A 135 -2.12 -30.93 7.47
CA ASN A 135 -2.74 -30.19 6.37
C ASN A 135 -1.87 -30.13 5.10
N PHE A 136 -0.57 -30.45 5.23
CA PHE A 136 0.41 -30.53 4.15
C PHE A 136 1.12 -31.89 4.16
N PRO A 137 0.42 -33.00 3.85
CA PRO A 137 1.00 -34.34 3.87
C PRO A 137 1.98 -34.61 2.70
N GLU A 138 1.87 -33.84 1.62
CA GLU A 138 2.77 -33.90 0.46
C GLU A 138 3.70 -32.68 0.41
N ASP A 139 4.88 -32.88 -0.17
CA ASP A 139 5.80 -31.79 -0.51
C ASP A 139 5.16 -30.75 -1.43
N LEU A 140 5.55 -29.49 -1.27
CA LEU A 140 5.07 -28.40 -2.11
C LEU A 140 5.61 -28.55 -3.54
N LYS A 141 4.71 -28.55 -4.52
CA LYS A 141 5.05 -28.56 -5.95
C LYS A 141 4.79 -27.19 -6.53
N PHE A 142 5.81 -26.62 -7.17
CA PHE A 142 5.79 -25.27 -7.69
C PHE A 142 5.81 -25.25 -9.23
N GLN A 143 5.11 -24.29 -9.81
CA GLN A 143 5.08 -24.07 -11.25
C GLN A 143 5.26 -22.58 -11.56
N GLU A 144 6.25 -22.27 -12.41
CA GLU A 144 6.37 -20.96 -13.03
C GLU A 144 5.25 -20.77 -14.06
N THR A 145 4.60 -19.61 -14.00
CA THR A 145 3.51 -19.23 -14.90
C THR A 145 3.98 -18.15 -15.87
N LYS A 146 3.14 -17.86 -16.87
CA LYS A 146 3.31 -16.68 -17.73
C LYS A 146 2.66 -15.42 -17.17
N ASP A 147 2.05 -15.49 -15.98
CA ASP A 147 1.39 -14.34 -15.35
C ASP A 147 2.44 -13.36 -14.80
N ARG A 148 2.49 -12.16 -15.39
CA ARG A 148 3.39 -11.07 -14.99
C ARG A 148 2.66 -9.97 -14.22
N SER A 149 1.43 -10.22 -13.77
CA SER A 149 0.66 -9.23 -13.00
C SER A 149 1.35 -8.94 -11.67
N ASN A 150 1.52 -7.65 -11.40
CA ASN A 150 2.09 -7.21 -10.13
C ASN A 150 1.07 -7.39 -9.00
N PHE A 151 1.55 -7.82 -7.86
CA PHE A 151 0.78 -7.95 -6.64
C PHE A 151 1.63 -7.59 -5.43
N GLN A 152 1.04 -6.86 -4.50
CA GLN A 152 1.64 -6.57 -3.21
C GLN A 152 0.54 -6.46 -2.16
N GLY A 153 0.70 -7.15 -1.04
CA GLY A 153 -0.09 -6.90 0.16
C GLY A 153 0.18 -5.49 0.68
N ARG A 154 -0.84 -4.63 0.65
CA ARG A 154 -0.76 -3.23 1.09
C ARG A 154 -1.99 -2.89 1.93
N TYR A 155 -1.80 -2.13 2.99
CA TYR A 155 -2.88 -1.62 3.82
C TYR A 155 -2.83 -0.11 3.85
N VAL A 156 -4.00 0.53 3.78
CA VAL A 156 -4.11 1.97 3.53
C VAL A 156 -4.39 2.70 4.85
N LEU A 157 -3.53 3.66 5.14
CA LEU A 157 -3.72 4.63 6.20
C LEU A 157 -4.15 5.95 5.56
N ARG A 158 -5.36 6.41 5.88
CA ARG A 158 -5.88 7.71 5.45
C ARG A 158 -5.71 8.71 6.58
N HIS A 159 -4.88 9.71 6.37
CA HIS A 159 -4.66 10.77 7.35
C HIS A 159 -5.68 11.88 7.12
N PRO A 160 -6.57 12.14 8.09
CA PRO A 160 -7.53 13.22 7.96
C PRO A 160 -6.83 14.57 7.85
N TRP A 161 -7.34 15.45 7.01
CA TRP A 161 -6.85 16.82 6.96
C TRP A 161 -7.23 17.58 8.23
N LYS A 162 -6.22 18.21 8.85
CA LYS A 162 -6.33 18.92 10.14
C LYS A 162 -6.30 20.44 10.00
N GLY A 163 -6.32 20.98 8.79
CA GLY A 163 -6.20 22.41 8.59
C GLY A 163 -7.47 23.17 9.01
N GLU A 164 -7.31 24.47 9.15
CA GLU A 164 -8.44 25.37 9.44
C GLU A 164 -9.10 25.80 8.12
N SER A 165 -10.41 25.60 8.02
CA SER A 165 -11.22 26.13 6.92
C SER A 165 -12.67 26.20 7.35
N SER A 166 -13.31 27.31 7.01
CA SER A 166 -14.72 27.59 7.26
C SER A 166 -15.62 27.30 6.05
N CYS A 167 -15.07 26.79 4.94
CA CYS A 167 -15.87 26.51 3.75
C CYS A 167 -16.81 25.32 3.97
N GLU A 168 -17.94 25.31 3.27
CA GLU A 168 -18.95 24.24 3.39
C GLU A 168 -18.36 22.85 3.10
N ALA A 169 -17.44 22.75 2.14
CA ALA A 169 -16.77 21.49 1.81
C ALA A 169 -15.98 20.92 2.99
N ALA A 170 -15.29 21.76 3.77
CA ALA A 170 -14.55 21.33 4.96
C ALA A 170 -15.49 20.83 6.07
N THR A 171 -16.65 21.49 6.24
CA THR A 171 -17.68 21.07 7.20
C THR A 171 -18.28 19.72 6.80
N ARG A 172 -18.69 19.54 5.54
CA ARG A 172 -19.20 18.25 5.03
C ARG A 172 -18.15 17.14 5.15
N TYR A 173 -16.89 17.45 4.88
CA TYR A 173 -15.78 16.51 5.02
C TYR A 173 -15.63 16.01 6.47
N ARG A 174 -15.58 16.94 7.45
CA ARG A 174 -15.45 16.59 8.88
C ARG A 174 -16.64 15.77 9.38
N GLN A 175 -17.87 16.10 8.97
CA GLN A 175 -19.07 15.32 9.30
C GLN A 175 -19.03 13.89 8.75
N GLY A 176 -18.28 13.62 7.67
CA GLY A 176 -18.12 12.29 7.09
C GLY A 176 -17.05 11.43 7.77
N LEU A 177 -16.18 11.99 8.62
CA LEU A 177 -15.07 11.27 9.24
C LEU A 177 -15.51 10.12 10.16
N PRO A 178 -16.51 10.28 11.05
CA PRO A 178 -16.94 9.19 11.92
C PRO A 178 -17.34 7.92 11.15
N LYS A 179 -18.07 8.07 10.03
CA LYS A 179 -18.45 6.94 9.16
C LYS A 179 -17.24 6.25 8.53
N LYS A 180 -16.22 7.02 8.14
CA LYS A 180 -14.97 6.47 7.61
C LYS A 180 -14.18 5.71 8.69
N PHE A 181 -14.08 6.28 9.88
CA PHE A 181 -13.42 5.65 11.02
C PHE A 181 -14.13 4.37 11.44
N ASP A 182 -15.46 4.34 11.44
CA ASP A 182 -16.19 3.11 11.73
C ASP A 182 -15.91 2.01 10.70
N LYS A 183 -15.87 2.35 9.42
CA LYS A 183 -15.47 1.40 8.36
C LYS A 183 -14.04 0.90 8.56
N GLN A 184 -13.10 1.76 8.95
CA GLN A 184 -11.73 1.36 9.28
C GLN A 184 -11.69 0.39 10.47
N ALA A 185 -12.48 0.64 11.52
CA ALA A 185 -12.60 -0.25 12.67
C ALA A 185 -13.14 -1.63 12.27
N GLN A 186 -14.22 -1.66 11.49
CA GLN A 186 -14.82 -2.89 10.96
C GLN A 186 -13.84 -3.67 10.08
N ASN A 187 -13.11 -2.99 9.19
CA ASN A 187 -12.08 -3.60 8.36
C ASN A 187 -11.00 -4.26 9.22
N LEU A 188 -10.48 -3.55 10.22
CA LEU A 188 -9.45 -4.08 11.11
C LEU A 188 -9.97 -5.31 11.87
N ALA A 189 -11.16 -5.22 12.45
CA ALA A 189 -11.80 -6.34 13.14
C ALA A 189 -12.01 -7.55 12.22
N HIS A 190 -12.46 -7.34 10.99
CA HIS A 190 -12.66 -8.42 10.02
C HIS A 190 -11.35 -9.10 9.60
N LEU A 191 -10.28 -8.30 9.46
CA LEU A 191 -8.96 -8.78 9.07
C LEU A 191 -8.30 -9.58 10.20
N THR A 192 -8.34 -9.10 11.43
CA THR A 192 -7.58 -9.68 12.55
C THR A 192 -8.40 -10.59 13.47
N GLY A 193 -9.72 -10.48 13.45
CA GLY A 193 -10.61 -11.09 14.45
C GLY A 193 -10.55 -10.41 15.82
N TRP A 194 -9.96 -9.22 15.94
CA TRP A 194 -9.93 -8.46 17.19
C TRP A 194 -11.30 -7.89 17.54
N ASP A 195 -11.51 -7.69 18.84
CA ASP A 195 -12.74 -7.07 19.35
C ASP A 195 -12.89 -5.63 18.85
N ILE A 196 -14.04 -5.34 18.24
CA ILE A 196 -14.31 -4.04 17.62
C ILE A 196 -14.41 -2.91 18.65
N THR A 197 -14.85 -3.21 19.87
CA THR A 197 -14.96 -2.21 20.95
C THR A 197 -13.57 -1.74 21.35
N ASN A 198 -12.64 -2.68 21.57
CA ASN A 198 -11.25 -2.36 21.87
C ASN A 198 -10.57 -1.56 20.73
N ILE A 199 -10.87 -1.90 19.47
CA ILE A 199 -10.38 -1.14 18.31
C ILE A 199 -10.89 0.30 18.39
N ARG A 200 -12.20 0.50 18.55
CA ARG A 200 -12.81 1.84 18.62
C ARG A 200 -12.26 2.66 19.79
N THR A 201 -12.03 2.06 20.95
CA THR A 201 -11.39 2.72 22.10
C THR A 201 -9.97 3.19 21.76
N LYS A 202 -9.14 2.34 21.16
CA LYS A 202 -7.79 2.73 20.71
C LYS A 202 -7.85 3.84 19.65
N MET A 203 -8.80 3.76 18.71
CA MET A 203 -8.99 4.80 17.71
C MET A 203 -9.32 6.14 18.33
N ALA A 204 -10.26 6.19 19.29
CA ALA A 204 -10.61 7.41 20.02
C ALA A 204 -9.39 8.00 20.74
N ALA A 205 -8.59 7.17 21.44
CA ALA A 205 -7.37 7.60 22.12
C ALA A 205 -6.30 8.17 21.16
N ASN A 206 -6.37 7.83 19.86
CA ASN A 206 -5.44 8.29 18.82
C ASN A 206 -6.06 9.33 17.87
N GLY A 207 -7.15 10.00 18.28
CA GLY A 207 -7.76 11.08 17.50
C GLY A 207 -8.59 10.63 16.29
N GLN A 208 -9.03 9.37 16.28
CA GLN A 208 -9.97 8.80 15.31
C GLN A 208 -11.28 8.34 15.99
N GLY A 209 -11.92 9.23 16.75
CA GLY A 209 -13.18 8.91 17.43
C GLY A 209 -14.33 8.61 16.45
N VAL A 210 -14.97 7.46 16.61
CA VAL A 210 -16.23 7.12 15.93
C VAL A 210 -17.44 7.81 16.56
N ASP A 211 -17.36 8.11 17.85
CA ASP A 211 -18.39 8.79 18.62
C ASP A 211 -18.11 10.30 18.67
N GLY A 212 -18.05 10.97 17.51
CA GLY A 212 -18.24 12.42 17.38
C GLY A 212 -17.52 13.43 18.32
N GLY A 213 -16.49 13.06 19.08
CA GLY A 213 -15.72 13.98 19.95
C GLY A 213 -14.38 14.35 19.31
N ASP A 214 -13.94 15.61 19.18
CA ASP A 214 -14.38 16.87 19.77
C ASP A 214 -14.30 18.01 18.73
N SER A 215 -15.46 18.41 18.21
CA SER A 215 -15.75 19.77 17.72
C SER A 215 -17.27 19.84 17.54
N PRO A 216 -17.97 20.84 18.11
CA PRO A 216 -19.43 20.89 18.03
C PRO A 216 -19.84 21.28 16.62
N VAL A 217 -20.01 20.29 15.76
CA VAL A 217 -20.93 20.43 14.64
C VAL A 217 -22.00 19.40 14.87
N ASN A 218 -22.97 19.76 15.73
CA ASN A 218 -24.30 19.19 15.60
C ASN A 218 -24.62 19.20 14.10
N PRO A 219 -24.86 18.05 13.45
CA PRO A 219 -25.36 18.08 12.09
C PRO A 219 -26.61 18.94 12.14
N LEU A 220 -26.61 20.05 11.37
CA LEU A 220 -27.75 20.96 11.34
C LEU A 220 -29.00 20.11 11.16
N PRO A 221 -30.04 20.27 12.01
CA PRO A 221 -31.29 19.57 11.83
C PRO A 221 -31.74 19.66 10.37
N TRP A 222 -32.33 18.61 9.82
CA TRP A 222 -32.66 18.50 8.40
C TRP A 222 -33.41 19.72 7.84
N TYR A 223 -34.18 20.43 8.67
CA TYR A 223 -34.87 21.67 8.31
C TYR A 223 -33.93 22.88 8.12
N GLN A 224 -32.83 22.99 8.89
CA GLN A 224 -31.82 24.05 8.69
C GLN A 224 -30.95 23.82 7.45
N GLN A 225 -30.83 22.57 7.00
CA GLN A 225 -30.16 22.25 5.73
C GLN A 225 -30.97 22.68 4.52
N LEU A 226 -32.31 22.76 4.63
CA LEU A 226 -33.21 23.18 3.56
C LEU A 226 -33.50 24.69 3.58
N TRP A 227 -33.51 25.34 4.76
CA TRP A 227 -34.07 26.70 4.91
C TRP A 227 -33.14 27.71 5.62
N GLY A 228 -31.91 27.32 6.00
CA GLY A 228 -31.02 28.13 6.84
C GLY A 228 -30.36 29.36 6.20
N GLN A 229 -30.61 29.67 4.93
CA GLN A 229 -29.96 30.80 4.23
C GLN A 229 -30.75 32.12 4.20
N GLN A 230 -31.82 32.29 5.00
CA GLN A 230 -32.76 33.41 4.75
C GLN A 230 -32.85 34.55 5.77
N ASN A 231 -32.07 34.65 6.86
CA ASN A 231 -32.27 35.78 7.78
C ASN A 231 -30.97 36.40 8.33
N THR A 232 -30.44 37.40 7.61
CA THR A 232 -29.91 38.65 8.20
C THR A 232 -30.11 39.81 7.21
N ALA A 233 -30.97 40.76 7.54
CA ALA A 233 -31.10 42.10 6.96
C ALA A 233 -31.41 43.10 8.12
N PRO A 234 -31.28 44.45 8.00
CA PRO A 234 -31.06 45.26 6.80
C PRO A 234 -30.01 46.42 6.93
N GLY A 235 -29.58 46.96 5.78
CA GLY A 235 -29.24 48.39 5.60
C GLY A 235 -27.77 48.84 5.65
N ASN A 236 -27.12 49.01 4.49
CA ASN A 236 -26.73 50.34 3.95
C ASN A 236 -25.96 50.26 2.62
N THR A 237 -26.44 51.07 1.66
CA THR A 237 -25.72 51.73 0.55
C THR A 237 -24.85 50.94 -0.43
N LEU A 238 -25.42 50.76 -1.63
CA LEU A 238 -24.85 50.83 -2.98
C LEU A 238 -23.32 50.98 -3.11
N ASN A 239 -22.66 49.97 -3.71
CA ASN A 239 -21.70 50.17 -4.80
C ASN A 239 -21.55 48.87 -5.63
N PRO A 240 -21.78 48.86 -6.96
CA PRO A 240 -21.57 47.68 -7.79
C PRO A 240 -20.12 47.64 -8.26
N ASN A 241 -19.37 46.61 -7.88
CA ASN A 241 -18.12 46.29 -8.57
C ASN A 241 -18.06 44.77 -8.83
N PRO A 242 -18.10 44.31 -10.09
CA PRO A 242 -18.09 42.90 -10.43
C PRO A 242 -16.63 42.46 -10.60
N GLY A 243 -16.05 41.82 -9.59
CA GLY A 243 -14.64 41.45 -9.68
C GLY A 243 -14.12 40.68 -8.49
N GLY A 244 -14.67 39.49 -8.26
CA GLY A 244 -14.15 38.57 -7.26
C GLY A 244 -14.90 37.25 -7.31
N GLN A 245 -14.43 36.31 -8.13
CA GLN A 245 -14.86 34.93 -8.01
C GLN A 245 -14.59 34.47 -6.57
N PRO A 246 -15.55 33.82 -5.90
CA PRO A 246 -15.24 33.11 -4.66
C PRO A 246 -14.12 32.10 -4.98
N PRO A 247 -13.16 31.85 -4.08
CA PRO A 247 -12.09 30.89 -4.36
C PRO A 247 -12.70 29.50 -4.54
N THR A 248 -12.92 29.13 -5.81
CA THR A 248 -13.39 27.83 -6.29
C THR A 248 -12.25 26.80 -6.34
N GLN A 249 -11.09 27.10 -5.74
CA GLN A 249 -10.00 26.16 -5.66
C GLN A 249 -10.06 25.43 -4.32
N LEU A 250 -10.49 24.17 -4.41
CA LEU A 250 -10.22 23.15 -3.39
C LEU A 250 -8.70 23.19 -3.11
N PRO A 251 -8.25 23.40 -1.85
CA PRO A 251 -6.87 23.09 -1.54
C PRO A 251 -6.66 21.57 -1.74
N ASN A 252 -5.40 21.18 -1.93
CA ASN A 252 -4.85 19.82 -1.94
C ASN A 252 -5.72 18.74 -1.26
N PRO A 253 -5.64 17.47 -1.72
CA PRO A 253 -6.56 16.42 -1.28
C PRO A 253 -6.74 16.44 0.24
N MET A 254 -8.00 16.53 0.68
CA MET A 254 -8.39 16.61 2.10
C MET A 254 -7.96 15.36 2.91
N GLU A 255 -7.31 14.39 2.30
CA GLU A 255 -6.65 13.26 2.93
C GLU A 255 -5.37 12.94 2.16
N TRP A 256 -4.33 12.51 2.87
CA TRP A 256 -3.15 11.92 2.25
C TRP A 256 -3.03 10.44 2.63
N PHE A 257 -2.43 9.66 1.73
CA PHE A 257 -2.34 8.21 1.83
C PHE A 257 -0.94 7.77 2.23
N GLN A 258 -0.89 6.87 3.20
CA GLN A 258 0.27 6.04 3.47
C GLN A 258 -0.11 4.59 3.27
N GLN A 259 0.78 3.82 2.64
CA GLN A 259 0.62 2.37 2.52
C GLN A 259 1.59 1.70 3.49
N LEU A 260 1.10 0.69 4.20
CA LEU A 260 1.94 -0.23 4.98
C LEU A 260 2.07 -1.53 4.20
N TRP A 261 3.30 -2.05 4.11
CA TRP A 261 3.60 -3.36 3.57
C TRP A 261 4.78 -3.95 4.33
N ALA A 262 4.85 -5.28 4.40
CA ALA A 262 6.07 -5.94 4.84
C ALA A 262 7.14 -5.76 3.74
N PRO A 263 8.32 -5.19 4.03
CA PRO A 263 9.35 -5.02 3.02
C PRO A 263 9.73 -6.37 2.39
N PRO A 264 9.97 -6.44 1.07
CA PRO A 264 10.71 -7.56 0.52
C PRO A 264 12.10 -7.54 1.16
N ALA A 265 12.53 -8.68 1.71
CA ALA A 265 13.69 -8.80 2.58
C ALA A 265 14.94 -8.05 2.06
N LYS A 266 15.54 -7.26 2.94
CA LYS A 266 16.98 -7.06 3.05
C LYS A 266 17.40 -7.62 4.40
#